data_AF-A0AAE0ZET1-F1
#
_entry.id   AF-A0AAE0ZET1-F1
#
_cell.length_a   1.000
_cell.length_b   1.000
_cell.length_c   1.000
_cell.angle_alpha   90.00
_cell.angle_beta   90.00
_cell.angle_gamma   90.00
#
_symmetry.space_group_name_H-M   'P 1'
#
loop_
_entity.id
_entity.type
_entity.pdbx_description
1 polymer ?
#
loop_
_entity_poly.entity_id
_entity_poly.type
_entity_poly.pdbx_seq_one_letter_code
_entity_poly.pdbx_strand_id
1 'polypeptide(L)'
;MCERTQRIFNRLTLFRSKSRYSLKGQIDNQPCAFSSRNFPKKTEALGREEEIINPSEAWKKVRQWKPAASEVLTLHLRQRGLPHWSSYFVYYHDVCNDQFGLSYFNWEVDGKNYQILRTGCFPFIKYHCSSRAYSDLTTENNLYTFLKVVNIGIPTLAYGVGSWFLIKFSEDVLMPNGAVIKVYFMNKEIPDAIN
;
A
#
# COMPACT_ATOMS: atom_id res chain seq x y z
N MET A 1 30.98 34.60 -20.01
CA MET A 1 32.08 33.76 -19.47
C MET A 1 31.90 33.70 -17.96
N CYS A 2 31.93 32.56 -17.25
CA CYS A 2 32.44 31.25 -17.63
C CYS A 2 31.86 30.16 -16.70
N GLU A 3 31.30 29.11 -17.31
CA GLU A 3 30.89 27.80 -16.77
C GLU A 3 32.06 26.95 -16.23
N ARG A 4 32.93 27.47 -15.35
CA ARG A 4 34.13 26.71 -14.91
C ARG A 4 34.31 26.47 -13.41
N THR A 5 33.33 26.79 -12.57
CA THR A 5 33.47 26.64 -11.09
C THR A 5 32.77 25.40 -10.51
N GLN A 6 32.38 24.43 -11.36
CA GLN A 6 31.60 23.25 -10.95
C GLN A 6 32.42 21.95 -10.77
N ARG A 7 33.77 22.01 -10.77
CA ARG A 7 34.61 20.78 -10.75
C ARG A 7 35.58 20.60 -9.58
N ILE A 8 35.53 21.42 -8.53
CA ILE A 8 36.55 21.33 -7.43
C ILE A 8 35.98 20.94 -6.06
N PHE A 9 34.67 20.96 -5.83
CA PHE A 9 34.09 20.64 -4.51
C PHE A 9 33.55 19.21 -4.35
N ASN A 10 34.20 18.24 -5.00
CA ASN A 10 33.87 16.81 -4.86
C ASN A 10 35.05 15.96 -4.33
N ARG A 11 35.88 16.52 -3.43
CA ARG A 11 37.00 15.75 -2.85
C ARG A 11 37.43 16.12 -1.43
N LEU A 12 36.48 16.46 -0.55
CA LEU A 12 36.74 16.53 0.89
C LEU A 12 35.64 15.80 1.69
N THR A 13 35.53 14.50 1.42
CA THR A 13 35.03 13.51 2.38
C THR A 13 36.12 13.23 3.41
N LEU A 14 36.13 13.93 4.55
CA LEU A 14 36.63 13.39 5.82
C LEU A 14 36.41 14.39 6.95
N PHE A 15 35.23 14.39 7.58
CA PHE A 15 35.15 14.51 9.04
C PHE A 15 33.79 14.01 9.51
N ARG A 16 33.81 12.73 9.93
CA ARG A 16 32.80 12.08 10.74
C ARG A 16 32.59 12.90 12.02
N SER A 17 31.34 13.22 12.35
CA SER A 17 30.93 13.34 13.75
C SER A 17 29.62 12.58 13.95
N LYS A 18 29.65 11.71 14.95
CA LYS A 18 28.58 10.83 15.41
C LYS A 18 27.49 11.67 16.07
N SER A 19 26.23 11.39 15.73
CA SER A 19 25.16 11.43 16.73
C SER A 19 24.34 10.15 16.60
N ARG A 20 24.42 9.34 17.66
CA ARG A 20 23.68 8.09 17.86
C ARG A 20 22.61 8.38 18.91
N TYR A 21 21.35 8.33 18.51
CA TYR A 21 20.17 7.95 19.32
C TYR A 21 19.14 7.46 18.27
N SER A 22 18.84 6.17 18.05
CA SER A 22 18.37 5.09 18.93
C SER A 22 17.05 5.37 19.63
N LEU A 23 15.95 5.15 18.90
CA LEU A 23 14.61 4.70 19.35
C LEU A 23 13.95 4.09 18.09
N LYS A 24 14.20 2.83 17.73
CA LYS A 24 13.43 1.65 18.16
C LYS A 24 11.93 1.95 18.38
N GLY A 25 11.24 2.15 17.27
CA GLY A 25 9.81 1.94 17.08
C GLY A 25 9.60 1.21 15.76
N GLN A 26 10.39 0.16 15.56
CA GLN A 26 10.24 -0.77 14.45
C GLN A 26 8.87 -1.43 14.66
N ILE A 27 7.87 -1.00 13.88
CA ILE A 27 6.72 -1.86 13.63
C ILE A 27 7.34 -3.08 12.97
N ASP A 28 7.45 -4.15 13.75
CA ASP A 28 7.73 -5.46 13.23
C ASP A 28 6.56 -5.77 12.28
N ASN A 29 6.76 -5.40 11.02
CA ASN A 29 6.11 -6.00 9.89
C ASN A 29 6.48 -7.48 9.99
N GLN A 30 5.69 -8.25 10.74
CA GLN A 30 5.50 -9.64 10.42
C GLN A 30 4.75 -9.63 9.08
N PRO A 31 5.41 -9.87 7.93
CA PRO A 31 4.65 -10.28 6.77
C PRO A 31 3.84 -11.50 7.20
N CYS A 32 2.57 -11.57 6.84
CA CYS A 32 1.95 -12.88 6.70
C CYS A 32 2.91 -13.71 5.83
N ALA A 33 3.53 -14.70 6.45
CA ALA A 33 4.90 -15.14 6.18
C ALA A 33 5.37 -15.09 4.72
N PHE A 34 6.23 -14.10 4.39
CA PHE A 34 7.14 -14.18 3.25
C PHE A 34 8.24 -15.20 3.59
N SER A 35 7.95 -16.49 3.44
CA SER A 35 8.97 -17.53 3.48
C SER A 35 9.66 -17.56 2.11
N SER A 36 10.76 -16.83 2.00
CA SER A 36 11.75 -16.94 0.92
C SER A 36 12.49 -18.28 1.02
N ARG A 37 11.79 -19.41 0.82
CA ARG A 37 12.41 -20.72 0.69
C ARG A 37 12.07 -21.32 -0.66
N ASN A 38 13.10 -21.34 -1.49
CA ASN A 38 13.26 -22.06 -2.75
C ASN A 38 12.51 -21.49 -3.97
N PHE A 39 13.04 -20.40 -4.52
CA PHE A 39 12.97 -20.18 -5.96
C PHE A 39 13.85 -21.25 -6.63
N PRO A 40 13.32 -22.08 -7.55
CA PRO A 40 14.16 -22.91 -8.38
C PRO A 40 14.99 -21.99 -9.29
N LYS A 41 16.31 -21.99 -9.09
CA LYS A 41 17.25 -21.39 -10.03
C LYS A 41 17.08 -22.09 -11.37
N LYS A 42 16.69 -21.35 -12.39
CA LYS A 42 16.52 -21.82 -13.75
C LYS A 42 17.89 -22.05 -14.38
N THR A 43 18.53 -23.19 -14.12
CA THR A 43 19.57 -23.77 -14.98
C THR A 43 19.77 -25.24 -14.63
N GLU A 44 19.77 -26.09 -15.66
CA GLU A 44 20.20 -27.50 -15.69
C GLU A 44 19.36 -28.54 -14.92
N ALA A 45 18.39 -29.12 -15.63
CA ALA A 45 18.12 -30.57 -15.53
C ALA A 45 17.49 -31.08 -16.83
N LEU A 46 18.31 -31.82 -17.55
CA LEU A 46 18.00 -32.63 -18.72
C LEU A 46 16.93 -33.69 -18.37
N GLY A 47 15.90 -33.82 -19.21
CA GLY A 47 15.06 -35.03 -19.32
C GLY A 47 14.02 -35.26 -18.21
N ARG A 48 12.82 -34.70 -18.38
CA ARG A 48 11.56 -35.32 -17.90
C ARG A 48 10.38 -34.70 -18.66
N GLU A 49 9.46 -35.57 -19.09
CA GLU A 49 8.31 -35.31 -19.96
C GLU A 49 7.64 -33.94 -19.74
N GLU A 50 7.40 -33.22 -20.84
CA GLU A 50 6.56 -32.02 -20.87
C GLU A 50 5.12 -32.41 -20.52
N GLU A 51 4.78 -32.36 -19.24
CA GLU A 51 3.38 -32.33 -18.81
C GLU A 51 2.77 -31.03 -19.35
N ILE A 52 1.97 -31.14 -20.42
CA ILE A 52 1.24 -30.03 -21.04
C ILE A 52 0.22 -29.54 -20.00
N ILE A 53 0.64 -28.61 -19.16
CA ILE A 53 -0.27 -27.89 -18.26
C ILE A 53 -1.15 -27.03 -19.17
N ASN A 54 -2.43 -27.41 -19.28
CA ASN A 54 -3.44 -26.59 -19.94
C ASN A 54 -3.35 -25.16 -19.40
N PRO A 55 -3.17 -24.13 -20.24
CA PRO A 55 -3.10 -22.73 -19.79
C PRO A 55 -4.32 -22.32 -18.97
N SER A 56 -5.45 -23.01 -19.18
CA SER A 56 -6.71 -22.81 -18.46
C SER A 56 -6.73 -23.38 -17.03
N GLU A 57 -5.79 -24.26 -16.67
CA GLU A 57 -5.65 -24.84 -15.33
C GLU A 57 -4.46 -24.22 -14.59
N ALA A 58 -3.50 -23.64 -15.33
CA ALA A 58 -2.37 -22.91 -14.77
C ALA A 58 -2.79 -21.70 -13.93
N TRP A 59 -3.86 -20.98 -14.35
CA TRP A 59 -4.41 -19.87 -13.54
C TRP A 59 -5.22 -20.33 -12.33
N LYS A 60 -5.71 -21.58 -12.31
CA LYS A 60 -6.49 -22.14 -11.18
C LYS A 60 -5.60 -22.60 -10.02
N LYS A 61 -4.31 -22.88 -10.28
CA LYS A 61 -3.39 -23.51 -9.33
C LYS A 61 -2.37 -22.56 -8.67
N VAL A 62 -2.47 -21.25 -8.88
CA VAL A 62 -1.81 -20.31 -7.98
C VAL A 62 -2.66 -20.27 -6.72
N ARG A 63 -2.18 -20.83 -5.60
CA ARG A 63 -2.81 -20.60 -4.29
C ARG A 63 -2.99 -19.09 -4.14
N GLN A 64 -4.23 -18.62 -4.24
CA GLN A 64 -4.58 -17.19 -4.20
C GLN A 64 -4.30 -16.66 -2.80
N TRP A 65 -3.03 -16.35 -2.53
CA TRP A 65 -2.68 -15.53 -1.39
C TRP A 65 -3.33 -14.17 -1.60
N LYS A 66 -4.22 -13.79 -0.68
CA LYS A 66 -4.81 -12.45 -0.69
C LYS A 66 -3.66 -11.44 -0.54
N PRO A 67 -3.55 -10.46 -1.45
CA PRO A 67 -2.49 -9.47 -1.35
C PRO A 67 -2.66 -8.64 -0.08
N ALA A 68 -1.55 -8.09 0.39
CA ALA A 68 -1.57 -7.19 1.54
C ALA A 68 -2.30 -5.89 1.19
N ALA A 69 -3.06 -5.35 2.12
CA ALA A 69 -3.77 -4.09 1.90
C ALA A 69 -2.79 -2.93 1.65
N SER A 70 -1.62 -2.96 2.29
CA SER A 70 -0.51 -2.04 2.02
C SER A 70 0.06 -2.14 0.60
N GLU A 71 0.10 -3.35 0.04
CA GLU A 71 0.58 -3.60 -1.32
C GLU A 71 -0.41 -3.02 -2.34
N VAL A 72 -1.71 -3.30 -2.15
CA VAL A 72 -2.79 -2.70 -2.96
C VAL A 72 -2.75 -1.18 -2.90
N LEU A 73 -2.55 -0.59 -1.71
CA LEU A 73 -2.39 0.86 -1.54
C LEU A 73 -1.24 1.42 -2.36
N THR A 74 -0.08 0.78 -2.28
CA THR A 74 1.14 1.23 -2.98
C THR A 74 0.95 1.15 -4.49
N LEU A 75 0.40 0.05 -4.99
CA LEU A 75 0.19 -0.17 -6.41
C LEU A 75 -0.91 0.72 -6.97
N HIS A 76 -1.99 0.95 -6.22
CA HIS A 76 -3.02 1.91 -6.58
C HIS A 76 -2.44 3.32 -6.78
N LEU A 77 -1.64 3.80 -5.82
CA LEU A 77 -1.00 5.12 -5.92
C LEU A 77 -0.03 5.22 -7.09
N ARG A 78 0.75 4.15 -7.36
CA ARG A 78 1.67 4.07 -8.51
C ARG A 78 0.94 4.04 -9.85
N GLN A 79 -0.09 3.20 -9.97
CA GLN A 79 -0.91 3.05 -11.17
C GLN A 79 -1.54 4.38 -11.59
N ARG A 80 -1.90 5.21 -10.60
CA ARG A 80 -2.51 6.53 -10.79
C ARG A 80 -1.49 7.67 -10.98
N GLY A 81 -0.20 7.36 -11.09
CA GLY A 81 0.84 8.37 -11.31
C GLY A 81 1.15 9.24 -10.07
N LEU A 82 0.99 8.70 -8.86
CA LEU A 82 1.23 9.38 -7.59
C LEU A 82 0.39 10.67 -7.44
N PRO A 83 -0.96 10.57 -7.42
CA PRO A 83 -1.84 11.73 -7.36
C PRO A 83 -1.61 12.56 -6.08
N HIS A 84 -1.97 13.85 -6.08
CA HIS A 84 -1.93 14.66 -4.85
C HIS A 84 -2.93 14.15 -3.80
N TRP A 85 -4.11 13.70 -4.25
CA TRP A 85 -5.17 13.19 -3.39
C TRP A 85 -5.90 12.03 -4.07
N SER A 86 -6.32 11.02 -3.31
CA SER A 86 -7.20 9.93 -3.79
C SER A 86 -7.95 9.29 -2.62
N SER A 87 -9.20 8.89 -2.83
CA SER A 87 -10.02 8.18 -1.86
C SER A 87 -10.70 6.96 -2.49
N TYR A 88 -10.37 5.77 -2.02
CA TYR A 88 -10.93 4.52 -2.54
C TYR A 88 -11.36 3.57 -1.44
N PHE A 89 -12.10 2.55 -1.85
CA PHE A 89 -12.57 1.46 -0.99
C PHE A 89 -12.03 0.14 -1.51
N VAL A 90 -11.70 -0.77 -0.61
CA VAL A 90 -11.34 -2.16 -0.95
C VAL A 90 -12.07 -3.10 -0.01
N TYR A 91 -12.57 -4.23 -0.50
CA TYR A 91 -13.25 -5.17 0.37
C TYR A 91 -12.28 -5.85 1.33
N TYR A 92 -12.71 -6.05 2.58
CA TYR A 92 -11.97 -6.89 3.55
C TYR A 92 -11.78 -8.33 3.04
N HIS A 93 -12.67 -8.83 2.18
CA HIS A 93 -12.57 -10.19 1.67
C HIS A 93 -11.49 -10.35 0.59
N ASP A 94 -11.11 -9.29 -0.11
CA ASP A 94 -10.15 -9.34 -1.23
C ASP A 94 -8.69 -9.20 -0.78
N VAL A 95 -8.46 -8.62 0.41
CA VAL A 95 -7.11 -8.29 0.90
C VAL A 95 -6.84 -8.86 2.28
N CYS A 96 -5.57 -9.09 2.58
CA CYS A 96 -5.11 -9.32 3.93
C CYS A 96 -4.89 -7.96 4.62
N ASN A 97 -5.59 -7.73 5.74
CA ASN A 97 -5.51 -6.47 6.48
C ASN A 97 -4.28 -6.43 7.41
N ASP A 98 -3.11 -6.21 6.82
CA ASP A 98 -1.81 -6.06 7.49
C ASP A 98 -1.66 -4.72 8.23
N GLN A 99 -2.47 -3.72 7.89
CA GLN A 99 -2.48 -2.40 8.52
C GLN A 99 -3.47 -2.32 9.70
N PHE A 100 -4.01 -3.43 10.19
CA PHE A 100 -5.04 -3.41 11.24
C PHE A 100 -4.58 -2.63 12.49
N GLY A 101 -5.49 -1.83 13.07
CA GLY A 101 -5.18 -0.94 14.21
C GLY A 101 -4.58 0.42 13.83
N LEU A 102 -4.10 0.59 12.59
CA LEU A 102 -3.67 1.89 12.08
C LEU A 102 -4.85 2.66 11.49
N SER A 103 -5.10 3.83 12.06
CA SER A 103 -6.16 4.76 11.65
C SER A 103 -5.61 5.92 10.84
N TYR A 104 -4.48 6.50 11.24
CA TYR A 104 -3.85 7.61 10.54
C TYR A 104 -2.33 7.48 10.57
N PHE A 105 -1.68 7.34 9.42
CA PHE A 105 -0.24 7.07 9.36
C PHE A 105 0.40 7.60 8.09
N ASN A 106 1.72 7.75 8.11
CA ASN A 106 2.51 8.11 6.94
C ASN A 106 2.81 6.86 6.11
N TRP A 107 2.70 6.99 4.79
CA TRP A 107 2.99 5.95 3.83
C TRP A 107 3.82 6.54 2.69
N GLU A 108 5.08 6.10 2.59
CA GLU A 108 5.98 6.58 1.54
C GLU A 108 5.90 5.68 0.31
N VAL A 109 5.69 6.29 -0.85
CA VAL A 109 5.68 5.62 -2.15
C VAL A 109 6.57 6.40 -3.10
N ASP A 110 7.64 5.76 -3.58
CA ASP A 110 8.57 6.29 -4.58
C ASP A 110 9.10 7.71 -4.25
N GLY A 111 9.44 7.94 -2.99
CA GLY A 111 9.98 9.22 -2.50
C GLY A 111 8.92 10.29 -2.21
N LYS A 112 7.62 9.98 -2.37
CA LYS A 112 6.50 10.86 -2.02
C LYS A 112 5.77 10.31 -0.80
N ASN A 113 5.62 11.16 0.23
CA ASN A 113 4.91 10.79 1.44
C ASN A 113 3.41 11.07 1.32
N TYR A 114 2.61 10.10 1.75
CA TYR A 114 1.16 10.19 1.86
C TYR A 114 0.74 10.06 3.31
N GLN A 115 -0.11 10.97 3.75
CA GLN A 115 -0.86 10.81 4.99
C GLN A 115 -2.11 10.00 4.67
N ILE A 116 -2.19 8.80 5.23
CA ILE A 116 -3.24 7.81 4.97
C ILE A 116 -4.20 7.80 6.14
N LEU A 117 -5.44 8.20 5.90
CA LEU A 117 -6.54 8.08 6.86
C LEU A 117 -7.41 6.88 6.48
N ARG A 118 -7.45 5.89 7.37
CA ARG A 118 -8.29 4.70 7.26
C ARG A 118 -9.50 4.84 8.15
N THR A 119 -10.67 4.87 7.53
CA THR A 119 -11.94 4.89 8.28
C THR A 119 -12.56 3.49 8.27
N GLY A 120 -13.10 3.06 9.41
CA GLY A 120 -13.84 1.81 9.46
C GLY A 120 -15.13 1.92 8.66
N CYS A 121 -15.38 0.97 7.76
CA CYS A 121 -16.44 1.04 6.77
C CYS A 121 -16.91 -0.37 6.33
N PHE A 122 -17.25 -1.25 7.28
CA PHE A 122 -17.48 -2.67 6.99
C PHE A 122 -18.63 -2.90 5.99
N PRO A 123 -18.42 -3.62 4.87
CA PRO A 123 -17.38 -4.63 4.61
C PRO A 123 -16.13 -4.12 3.85
N PHE A 124 -15.98 -2.81 3.73
CA PHE A 124 -14.89 -2.15 3.05
C PHE A 124 -13.85 -1.59 4.03
N ILE A 125 -12.63 -1.44 3.54
CA ILE A 125 -11.63 -0.56 4.09
C ILE A 125 -11.65 0.69 3.21
N LYS A 126 -11.96 1.84 3.80
CA LYS A 126 -11.90 3.12 3.11
C LYS A 126 -10.55 3.77 3.38
N TYR A 127 -9.87 4.12 2.30
CA TYR A 127 -8.60 4.83 2.30
C TYR A 127 -8.82 6.26 1.83
N HIS A 128 -8.31 7.22 2.58
CA HIS A 128 -8.10 8.58 2.11
C HIS A 128 -6.62 8.86 2.09
N CYS A 129 -6.09 9.15 0.91
CA CYS A 129 -4.68 9.37 0.66
C CYS A 129 -4.48 10.85 0.34
N SER A 130 -3.66 11.54 1.13
CA SER A 130 -3.30 12.93 0.87
C SER A 130 -1.78 13.07 0.86
N SER A 131 -1.23 13.53 -0.25
CA SER A 131 0.20 13.80 -0.40
C SER A 131 0.59 15.00 0.45
N ARG A 132 1.41 14.78 1.49
CA ARG A 132 1.92 15.84 2.37
C ARG A 132 3.29 15.47 2.90
N ALA A 133 4.02 16.48 3.38
CA ALA A 133 5.26 16.27 4.10
C ALA A 133 5.05 15.32 5.30
N TYR A 134 6.12 14.60 5.64
CA TYR A 134 6.12 13.72 6.80
C TYR A 134 5.81 14.54 8.07
N SER A 135 4.88 14.04 8.88
CA SER A 135 4.49 14.63 10.16
C SER A 135 4.40 13.53 11.20
N ASP A 136 4.66 13.85 12.47
CA ASP A 136 4.23 12.95 13.55
C ASP A 136 2.69 12.93 13.57
N LEU A 137 2.11 11.74 13.44
CA LEU A 137 0.67 11.49 13.41
C LEU A 137 0.23 10.58 14.56
N THR A 138 1.11 10.33 15.53
CA THR A 138 0.89 9.35 16.61
C THR A 138 -0.32 9.73 17.46
N THR A 139 -0.47 11.01 17.78
CA THR A 139 -1.56 11.52 18.61
C THR A 139 -2.91 11.38 17.89
N GLU A 140 -2.97 11.79 16.63
CA GLU A 140 -4.16 11.70 15.78
C GLU A 140 -4.54 10.24 15.54
N ASN A 141 -3.56 9.37 15.27
CA ASN A 141 -3.80 7.94 15.11
C ASN A 141 -4.45 7.34 16.36
N ASN A 142 -3.89 7.65 17.54
CA ASN A 142 -4.41 7.16 18.82
C ASN A 142 -5.81 7.71 19.09
N LEU A 143 -6.06 8.99 18.81
CA LEU A 143 -7.39 9.59 18.94
C LEU A 143 -8.42 8.88 18.05
N TYR A 144 -8.11 8.68 16.76
CA TYR A 144 -9.04 8.00 15.84
C TYR A 144 -9.25 6.54 16.22
N THR A 145 -8.20 5.84 16.65
CA THR A 145 -8.33 4.45 17.12
C THR A 145 -9.15 4.38 18.40
N PHE A 146 -8.93 5.29 19.35
CA PHE A 146 -9.74 5.40 20.57
C PHE A 146 -11.21 5.66 20.27
N LEU A 147 -11.51 6.62 19.38
CA LEU A 147 -12.88 6.92 18.96
C LEU A 147 -13.57 5.71 18.32
N LYS A 148 -12.86 4.91 17.53
CA LYS A 148 -13.42 3.67 16.96
C LYS A 148 -13.82 2.66 18.05
N VAL A 149 -13.01 2.53 19.10
CA VAL A 149 -13.26 1.62 20.23
C VAL A 149 -14.44 2.10 21.07
N VAL A 150 -14.47 3.38 21.44
CA VAL A 150 -15.57 3.96 22.25
C VAL A 150 -16.93 3.80 21.57
N ASN A 151 -16.97 3.93 20.24
CA ASN A 151 -18.21 3.83 19.48
C ASN A 151 -18.62 2.38 19.12
N ILE A 152 -17.95 1.36 19.66
CA ILE A 152 -18.26 -0.08 19.48
C ILE A 152 -18.44 -0.45 17.99
N GLY A 153 -17.71 0.21 17.09
CA GLY A 153 -17.84 -0.02 15.66
C GLY A 153 -19.20 0.33 15.02
N ILE A 154 -20.16 0.94 15.73
CA ILE A 154 -21.46 1.37 15.14
C ILE A 154 -21.25 2.29 13.93
N PRO A 155 -20.37 3.33 14.00
CA PRO A 155 -20.09 4.15 12.83
C PRO A 155 -19.54 3.32 11.68
N THR A 156 -18.73 2.30 11.95
CA THR A 156 -18.10 1.49 10.90
C THR A 156 -19.10 0.69 10.08
N LEU A 157 -20.17 0.21 10.72
CA LEU A 157 -21.26 -0.48 10.04
C LEU A 157 -22.13 0.51 9.24
N ALA A 158 -22.53 1.62 9.86
CA ALA A 158 -23.36 2.64 9.21
C ALA A 158 -22.69 3.23 7.97
N TYR A 159 -21.40 3.59 8.07
CA TYR A 159 -20.63 4.07 6.93
C TYR A 159 -20.42 3.01 5.86
N GLY A 160 -20.28 1.74 6.27
CA GLY A 160 -20.16 0.62 5.35
C GLY A 160 -21.41 0.40 4.51
N VAL A 161 -22.58 0.34 5.16
CA VAL A 161 -23.88 0.25 4.49
C VAL A 161 -24.11 1.45 3.57
N GLY A 162 -23.87 2.68 4.06
CA GLY A 162 -23.98 3.88 3.23
C GLY A 162 -23.05 3.86 2.02
N SER A 163 -21.80 3.40 2.19
CA SER A 163 -20.85 3.30 1.09
C SER A 163 -21.25 2.24 0.07
N TRP A 164 -21.88 1.14 0.49
CA TRP A 164 -22.39 0.13 -0.42
C TRP A 164 -23.37 0.72 -1.44
N PHE A 165 -24.28 1.60 -1.01
CA PHE A 165 -25.24 2.28 -1.90
C PHE A 165 -24.59 3.36 -2.78
N LEU A 166 -23.48 3.95 -2.33
CA LEU A 166 -22.87 5.12 -2.96
C LEU A 166 -21.71 4.77 -3.90
N ILE A 167 -21.11 3.59 -3.78
CA ILE A 167 -20.07 3.10 -4.69
C ILE A 167 -20.68 2.94 -6.09
N LYS A 168 -20.07 3.61 -7.07
CA LYS A 168 -20.52 3.62 -8.47
C LYS A 168 -19.46 3.18 -9.44
N PHE A 169 -18.19 3.37 -9.09
CA PHE A 169 -17.06 3.12 -9.98
C PHE A 169 -16.14 2.08 -9.35
N SER A 170 -15.50 1.28 -10.19
CA SER A 170 -14.47 0.33 -9.79
C SER A 170 -13.30 0.42 -10.75
N GLU A 171 -12.09 0.27 -10.23
CA GLU A 171 -10.85 0.18 -10.99
C GLU A 171 -10.14 -1.12 -10.62
N ASP A 172 -9.47 -1.71 -11.61
CA ASP A 172 -8.69 -2.92 -11.43
C ASP A 172 -7.23 -2.54 -11.13
N VAL A 173 -6.72 -2.97 -9.98
CA VAL A 173 -5.31 -2.83 -9.59
C VAL A 173 -4.59 -4.12 -9.91
N LEU A 174 -3.55 -4.02 -10.75
CA LEU A 174 -2.75 -5.16 -11.17
C LEU A 174 -1.68 -5.48 -10.12
N MET A 175 -1.73 -6.68 -9.57
CA MET A 175 -0.76 -7.15 -8.58
C MET A 175 0.44 -7.82 -9.27
N PRO A 176 1.65 -7.80 -8.68
CA PRO A 176 2.86 -8.38 -9.28
C PRO A 176 2.78 -9.91 -9.43
N ASN A 177 1.95 -10.56 -8.62
CA ASN A 177 1.66 -11.99 -8.68
C ASN A 177 0.63 -12.36 -9.78
N GLY A 178 0.17 -11.39 -10.57
CA GLY A 178 -0.83 -11.57 -11.63
C GLY A 178 -2.28 -11.55 -11.13
N ALA A 179 -2.53 -11.35 -9.84
CA ALA A 179 -3.88 -11.15 -9.33
C ALA A 179 -4.42 -9.75 -9.71
N VAL A 180 -5.74 -9.65 -9.88
CA VAL A 180 -6.42 -8.39 -10.13
C VAL A 180 -7.32 -8.09 -8.93
N ILE A 181 -7.12 -6.95 -8.29
CA ILE A 181 -7.93 -6.52 -7.15
C ILE A 181 -8.79 -5.33 -7.56
N LYS A 182 -10.08 -5.39 -7.24
CA LYS A 182 -11.00 -4.28 -7.48
C LYS A 182 -10.93 -3.29 -6.34
N VAL A 183 -10.60 -2.05 -6.68
CA VAL A 183 -10.79 -0.89 -5.80
C VAL A 183 -12.03 -0.13 -6.27
N TYR A 184 -12.75 0.47 -5.33
CA TYR A 184 -14.05 1.08 -5.58
C TYR A 184 -14.03 2.56 -5.23
N PHE A 185 -14.83 3.34 -5.94
CA PHE A 185 -14.96 4.77 -5.74
C PHE A 185 -16.42 5.20 -5.72
N MET A 186 -16.69 6.22 -4.92
CA MET A 186 -17.98 6.88 -4.86
C MET A 186 -18.18 7.84 -6.05
N ASN A 187 -17.11 8.56 -6.41
CA ASN A 187 -17.08 9.52 -7.50
C ASN A 187 -16.00 9.14 -8.50
N LYS A 188 -16.18 9.54 -9.75
CA LYS A 188 -15.15 9.36 -10.79
C LYS A 188 -13.98 10.29 -10.48
N GLU A 189 -12.88 9.73 -10.00
CA GLU A 189 -11.67 10.51 -9.77
C GLU A 189 -10.88 10.65 -11.08
N ILE A 190 -10.72 11.88 -11.58
CA ILE A 190 -9.92 12.17 -12.77
C ILE A 190 -8.44 12.13 -12.36
N PRO A 191 -7.57 11.39 -13.09
CA PRO A 191 -6.15 11.23 -12.75
C PRO A 191 -5.37 12.55 -12.59
N ASP A 192 -5.82 13.64 -13.24
CA ASP A 192 -5.09 14.91 -13.32
C ASP A 192 -5.86 16.13 -12.77
N ALA A 193 -6.98 15.93 -12.07
CA ALA A 193 -7.83 17.07 -11.69
C ALA A 193 -7.21 18.02 -10.65
N ILE A 194 -6.08 17.66 -10.02
CA ILE A 194 -5.42 18.47 -8.99
C ILE A 194 -3.90 18.28 -9.10
N ASN A 195 -3.31 18.84 -10.17
CA ASN A 195 -1.87 19.10 -10.26
C ASN A 195 -1.58 20.55 -9.86
#